data_AF-A0AAD9KV40-F1
#
_entry.id   AF-A0AAD9KV40-F1
#
_cell.length_a   1.000
_cell.length_b   1.000
_cell.length_c   1.000
_cell.angle_alpha   90.00
_cell.angle_beta   90.00
_cell.angle_gamma   90.00
#
_symmetry.space_group_name_H-M   'P 1'
#
loop_
_entity.id
_entity.type
_entity.pdbx_description
1 polymer ?
#
loop_
_entity_poly.entity_id
_entity_poly.type
_entity_poly.pdbx_seq_one_letter_code
_entity_poly.pdbx_strand_id
1 'polypeptide(L)'
;SHGGRGGTTQGSFLAFGEAPAYDTFVRPDQSGSGGGGPSGGTGGGVIHIVSRKVTIDGIVSADGTDGQDDSGGGAGGSILIDVTNQGPFRGAGLMTANGGRGAGEGGGGAGGRITVNSKQELSHYTGKTYAYGGVAAEPGGPGTVFLNGHGNLQVDNFGRSALVAMTINCSQFDIVNSGAAAWVQHSTDELDDILVARGSHLVIATNTTGATLRADDDSMMHVVGNSRVTVTAFTDAKMVFNANTALVLTKDIDFTMKKKTDIFGAFDTQPTTKVYINKPLYLTPQTLAMEALNIAVSGHLESYTNITVRGHSARLEMIVDAGARILFDSKSGEVLIGLSQIAAQTVKVDGVFKSFPMERKVVGILSRLVQMPL
;
A
#
# COMPACT_ATOMS: atom_id res chain seq x y z
N SER A 1 1.98 18.92 6.19
CA SER A 1 0.85 19.07 5.26
C SER A 1 -0.28 18.19 5.75
N HIS A 2 -1.54 18.57 5.60
CA HIS A 2 -2.67 17.77 6.11
C HIS A 2 -2.91 16.57 5.19
N GLY A 3 -3.28 15.39 5.73
CA GLY A 3 -3.70 14.22 4.94
C GLY A 3 -2.56 13.49 4.18
N GLY A 4 -1.91 14.19 3.27
CA GLY A 4 -0.72 13.77 2.55
C GLY A 4 0.50 14.63 2.91
N ARG A 5 1.62 14.39 2.22
CA ARG A 5 2.78 15.28 2.31
C ARG A 5 2.71 16.38 1.24
N GLY A 6 3.28 17.55 1.50
CA GLY A 6 3.37 18.61 0.49
C GLY A 6 4.35 18.25 -0.62
N GLY A 7 4.23 18.93 -1.76
CA GLY A 7 5.27 18.94 -2.79
C GLY A 7 6.38 19.94 -2.47
N THR A 8 7.41 19.92 -3.31
CA THR A 8 8.66 20.67 -3.25
C THR A 8 8.94 21.37 -4.58
N THR A 9 10.07 22.06 -4.63
CA THR A 9 10.59 22.70 -5.83
C THR A 9 10.99 21.68 -6.89
N GLN A 10 11.04 22.11 -8.15
CA GLN A 10 11.31 21.20 -9.27
C GLN A 10 12.66 20.48 -9.09
N GLY A 11 12.64 19.16 -9.22
CA GLY A 11 13.85 18.33 -9.18
C GLY A 11 14.51 18.21 -7.80
N SER A 12 13.83 18.66 -6.75
CA SER A 12 14.28 18.53 -5.36
C SER A 12 13.43 17.52 -4.58
N PHE A 13 13.79 17.29 -3.31
CA PHE A 13 13.01 16.50 -2.37
C PHE A 13 12.86 17.27 -1.06
N LEU A 14 11.76 17.07 -0.35
CA LEU A 14 11.58 17.59 1.00
C LEU A 14 12.46 16.81 1.99
N ALA A 15 13.09 17.49 2.95
CA ALA A 15 13.76 16.84 4.06
C ALA A 15 12.75 16.12 4.98
N PHE A 16 13.20 15.11 5.73
CA PHE A 16 12.34 14.25 6.58
C PHE A 16 11.32 15.02 7.45
N GLY A 17 11.72 16.14 8.04
CA GLY A 17 10.85 16.94 8.91
C GLY A 17 9.97 17.96 8.17
N GLU A 18 10.08 18.06 6.86
CA GLU A 18 9.38 19.06 6.06
C GLU A 18 8.03 18.57 5.55
N ALA A 19 7.05 19.43 5.77
CA ALA A 19 5.64 19.21 5.44
C ALA A 19 5.08 17.82 5.84
N PRO A 20 5.44 17.25 7.01
CA PRO A 20 4.99 15.91 7.40
C PRO A 20 3.46 15.84 7.38
N ALA A 21 2.93 14.69 6.99
CA ALA A 21 1.50 14.44 7.11
C ALA A 21 1.08 14.47 8.58
N TYR A 22 -0.11 15.00 8.86
CA TYR A 22 -0.70 15.04 10.19
C TYR A 22 -2.22 14.81 10.15
N ASP A 23 -2.82 14.83 11.34
CA ASP A 23 -4.23 14.57 11.63
C ASP A 23 -4.66 13.11 11.39
N THR A 24 -5.81 12.73 11.95
CA THR A 24 -6.43 11.42 11.78
C THR A 24 -7.50 11.45 10.69
N PHE A 25 -7.55 10.40 9.87
CA PHE A 25 -8.60 10.24 8.86
C PHE A 25 -9.97 9.87 9.45
N VAL A 26 -10.04 9.48 10.73
CA VAL A 26 -11.28 9.03 11.39
C VAL A 26 -12.05 10.19 11.99
N ARG A 27 -11.32 11.19 12.47
CA ARG A 27 -11.90 12.37 13.12
C ARG A 27 -11.01 13.59 12.83
N PRO A 28 -10.92 14.01 11.56
CA PRO A 28 -10.08 15.13 11.20
C PRO A 28 -10.63 16.41 11.82
N ASP A 29 -9.80 17.12 12.57
CA ASP A 29 -10.17 18.35 13.28
C ASP A 29 -9.12 19.46 13.14
N GLN A 30 -8.09 19.25 12.33
CA GLN A 30 -7.00 20.20 12.14
C GLN A 30 -7.14 20.93 10.79
N SER A 31 -6.80 22.22 10.77
CA SER A 31 -6.74 22.99 9.52
C SER A 31 -5.57 22.56 8.66
N GLY A 32 -5.64 22.81 7.36
CA GLY A 32 -4.51 22.70 6.45
C GLY A 32 -3.39 23.67 6.83
N SER A 33 -2.15 23.30 6.50
CA SER A 33 -0.98 24.17 6.69
C SER A 33 -0.83 25.12 5.50
N GLY A 34 -0.26 26.30 5.73
CA GLY A 34 0.15 27.19 4.64
C GLY A 34 1.25 26.57 3.76
N GLY A 35 1.33 27.02 2.51
CA GLY A 35 2.40 26.68 1.60
C GLY A 35 3.72 27.36 1.98
N GLY A 36 4.84 26.75 1.60
CA GLY A 36 6.17 27.34 1.84
C GLY A 36 6.44 28.55 0.95
N GLY A 37 7.23 29.51 1.43
CA GLY A 37 7.57 30.73 0.71
C GLY A 37 6.80 31.98 1.19
N PRO A 38 7.25 33.18 0.81
CA PRO A 38 6.68 34.45 1.29
C PRO A 38 5.24 34.69 0.84
N SER A 39 4.85 34.13 -0.31
CA SER A 39 3.51 34.23 -0.90
C SER A 39 2.83 32.86 -0.96
N GLY A 40 3.11 32.00 0.03
CA GLY A 40 2.54 30.65 0.13
C GLY A 40 1.02 30.68 0.29
N GLY A 41 0.35 29.72 -0.34
CA GLY A 41 -1.10 29.59 -0.25
C GLY A 41 -1.56 29.31 1.19
N THR A 42 -2.71 29.85 1.58
CA THR A 42 -3.32 29.57 2.87
C THR A 42 -3.88 28.14 2.91
N GLY A 43 -3.74 27.48 4.07
CA GLY A 43 -4.32 26.15 4.27
C GLY A 43 -5.83 26.19 4.42
N GLY A 44 -6.49 25.10 4.04
CA GLY A 44 -7.95 24.94 4.16
C GLY A 44 -8.43 24.91 5.61
N GLY A 45 -9.66 25.37 5.82
CA GLY A 45 -10.28 25.43 7.16
C GLY A 45 -10.75 24.08 7.70
N VAL A 46 -11.46 24.12 8.82
CA VAL A 46 -12.11 22.95 9.43
C VAL A 46 -13.62 23.13 9.37
N ILE A 47 -14.31 22.17 8.78
CA ILE A 47 -15.76 22.09 8.73
C ILE A 47 -16.18 20.87 9.55
N HIS A 48 -16.85 21.11 10.67
CA HIS A 48 -17.44 20.04 11.49
C HIS A 48 -18.96 20.19 11.56
N ILE A 49 -19.67 19.23 10.98
CA ILE A 49 -21.14 19.18 10.96
C ILE A 49 -21.60 18.07 11.89
N VAL A 50 -22.37 18.40 12.92
CA VAL A 50 -23.03 17.44 13.80
C VAL A 50 -24.53 17.60 13.65
N SER A 51 -25.20 16.58 13.11
CA SER A 51 -26.64 16.65 12.87
C SER A 51 -27.30 15.28 12.95
N ARG A 52 -28.61 15.26 13.14
CA ARG A 52 -29.41 14.03 12.98
C ARG A 52 -29.65 13.71 11.51
N LYS A 53 -29.82 14.72 10.66
CA LYS A 53 -30.08 14.56 9.23
C LYS A 53 -29.17 15.50 8.46
N VAL A 54 -28.50 14.98 7.44
CA VAL A 54 -27.61 15.75 6.57
C VAL A 54 -28.00 15.52 5.12
N THR A 55 -28.12 16.60 4.37
CA THR A 55 -28.33 16.59 2.92
C THR A 55 -27.35 17.56 2.29
N ILE A 56 -26.44 17.04 1.47
CA ILE A 56 -25.43 17.84 0.76
C ILE A 56 -25.79 17.85 -0.72
N ASP A 57 -26.40 18.94 -1.20
CA ASP A 57 -26.69 19.17 -2.62
C ASP A 57 -25.83 20.29 -3.23
N GLY A 58 -25.18 21.08 -2.38
CA GLY A 58 -24.24 22.13 -2.77
C GLY A 58 -22.78 21.69 -2.64
N ILE A 59 -21.90 22.65 -2.36
CA ILE A 59 -20.47 22.44 -2.17
C ILE A 59 -20.13 22.62 -0.68
N VAL A 60 -19.40 21.66 -0.12
CA VAL A 60 -18.71 21.78 1.17
C VAL A 60 -17.21 21.72 0.87
N SER A 61 -16.52 22.84 0.98
CA SER A 61 -15.09 22.93 0.61
C SER A 61 -14.24 23.38 1.80
N ALA A 62 -13.18 22.64 2.05
CA ALA A 62 -12.05 22.97 2.90
C ALA A 62 -10.75 22.98 2.06
N ASP A 63 -10.83 23.48 0.82
CA ASP A 63 -9.66 23.52 -0.07
C ASP A 63 -8.60 24.52 0.43
N GLY A 64 -7.33 24.19 0.22
CA GLY A 64 -6.22 25.15 0.37
C GLY A 64 -6.13 26.09 -0.84
N THR A 65 -5.59 27.28 -0.65
CA THR A 65 -5.42 28.24 -1.74
C THR A 65 -4.10 28.03 -2.48
N ASP A 66 -4.05 28.50 -3.72
CA ASP A 66 -2.83 28.49 -4.52
C ASP A 66 -1.76 29.42 -3.93
N GLY A 67 -0.50 29.04 -4.06
CA GLY A 67 0.64 29.93 -3.81
C GLY A 67 0.83 30.92 -4.97
N GLN A 68 1.60 31.98 -4.73
CA GLN A 68 2.01 32.97 -5.74
C GLN A 68 3.53 33.16 -5.67
N ASP A 69 4.14 33.87 -6.62
CA ASP A 69 5.55 34.30 -6.57
C ASP A 69 6.53 33.20 -6.12
N ASP A 70 6.64 32.12 -6.90
CA ASP A 70 7.50 30.97 -6.62
C ASP A 70 7.24 30.27 -5.26
N SER A 71 6.04 30.44 -4.69
CA SER A 71 5.65 29.86 -3.41
C SER A 71 4.70 28.67 -3.55
N GLY A 72 4.73 27.79 -2.55
CA GLY A 72 3.94 26.56 -2.53
C GLY A 72 2.45 26.79 -2.27
N GLY A 73 1.63 25.83 -2.70
CA GLY A 73 0.20 25.82 -2.42
C GLY A 73 -0.11 25.43 -0.98
N GLY A 74 -1.21 25.96 -0.43
CA GLY A 74 -1.71 25.59 0.89
C GLY A 74 -2.30 24.19 0.89
N ALA A 75 -2.18 23.46 2.00
CA ALA A 75 -2.79 22.14 2.12
C ALA A 75 -4.32 22.25 2.28
N GLY A 76 -5.07 21.26 1.81
CA GLY A 76 -6.49 21.10 2.15
C GLY A 76 -6.68 20.94 3.66
N GLY A 77 -7.89 21.21 4.13
CA GLY A 77 -8.27 21.12 5.54
C GLY A 77 -9.17 19.93 5.84
N SER A 78 -9.96 20.06 6.90
CA SER A 78 -10.78 18.97 7.45
C SER A 78 -12.26 19.16 7.15
N ILE A 79 -12.91 18.11 6.67
CA ILE A 79 -14.37 18.01 6.65
C ILE A 79 -14.75 16.80 7.50
N LEU A 80 -15.44 17.02 8.62
CA LEU A 80 -15.99 15.97 9.47
C LEU A 80 -17.51 16.12 9.54
N ILE A 81 -18.23 15.06 9.20
CA ILE A 81 -19.69 15.00 9.31
C ILE A 81 -20.08 13.86 10.24
N ASP A 82 -20.56 14.20 11.44
CA ASP A 82 -21.09 13.25 12.42
C ASP A 82 -22.62 13.20 12.32
N VAL A 83 -23.14 12.10 11.76
CA VAL A 83 -24.58 11.83 11.64
C VAL A 83 -25.06 11.04 12.86
N THR A 84 -25.76 11.73 13.74
CA THR A 84 -26.22 11.21 15.03
C THR A 84 -27.55 10.46 14.93
N ASN A 85 -27.82 9.57 15.89
CA ASN A 85 -29.11 8.90 16.05
C ASN A 85 -29.63 8.14 14.82
N GLN A 86 -28.73 7.56 14.01
CA GLN A 86 -29.10 6.77 12.83
C GLN A 86 -29.90 7.55 11.78
N GLY A 87 -29.78 8.88 11.72
CA GLY A 87 -30.51 9.61 10.68
C GLY A 87 -29.81 9.57 9.32
N PRO A 88 -30.49 10.03 8.26
CA PRO A 88 -30.01 9.81 6.91
C PRO A 88 -28.92 10.83 6.50
N PHE A 89 -27.92 10.33 5.77
CA PHE A 89 -26.97 11.12 4.99
C PHE A 89 -27.27 10.93 3.50
N ARG A 90 -27.58 12.02 2.79
CA ARG A 90 -28.01 11.97 1.37
C ARG A 90 -27.51 13.17 0.57
N GLY A 91 -27.74 13.13 -0.74
CA GLY A 91 -27.57 14.25 -1.64
C GLY A 91 -26.64 13.94 -2.79
N ALA A 92 -26.52 14.88 -3.72
CA ALA A 92 -25.71 14.74 -4.93
C ALA A 92 -24.59 15.80 -5.04
N GLY A 93 -24.36 16.55 -3.96
CA GLY A 93 -23.41 17.65 -3.90
C GLY A 93 -21.95 17.19 -3.91
N LEU A 94 -21.07 18.15 -3.65
CA LEU A 94 -19.62 17.98 -3.73
C LEU A 94 -18.98 18.31 -2.38
N MET A 95 -18.08 17.43 -1.92
CA MET A 95 -17.21 17.71 -0.79
C MET A 95 -15.75 17.74 -1.25
N THR A 96 -15.01 18.80 -0.93
CA THR A 96 -13.61 18.95 -1.35
C THR A 96 -12.70 19.41 -0.23
N ALA A 97 -11.52 18.82 -0.15
CA ALA A 97 -10.41 19.22 0.70
C ALA A 97 -9.11 19.10 -0.11
N ASN A 98 -9.06 19.69 -1.30
CA ASN A 98 -7.91 19.66 -2.17
C ASN A 98 -6.81 20.60 -1.67
N GLY A 99 -5.56 20.24 -1.95
CA GLY A 99 -4.43 21.15 -1.83
C GLY A 99 -4.43 22.20 -2.95
N GLY A 100 -3.96 23.40 -2.63
CA GLY A 100 -3.74 24.47 -3.59
C GLY A 100 -2.55 24.19 -4.50
N ARG A 101 -2.56 24.79 -5.68
CA ARG A 101 -1.48 24.72 -6.66
C ARG A 101 -0.25 25.51 -6.18
N GLY A 102 0.94 24.98 -6.46
CA GLY A 102 2.20 25.72 -6.33
C GLY A 102 2.41 26.65 -7.52
N ALA A 103 2.99 27.83 -7.29
CA ALA A 103 3.34 28.79 -8.33
C ALA A 103 4.83 28.70 -8.65
N GLY A 104 5.19 28.74 -9.95
CA GLY A 104 6.59 28.70 -10.39
C GLY A 104 7.35 27.50 -9.81
N GLU A 105 8.39 27.77 -9.04
CA GLU A 105 9.17 26.74 -8.32
C GLU A 105 8.48 26.21 -7.06
N GLY A 106 7.33 26.73 -6.65
CA GLY A 106 6.61 26.27 -5.47
C GLY A 106 6.00 24.87 -5.64
N GLY A 107 6.09 24.05 -4.60
CA GLY A 107 5.45 22.73 -4.53
C GLY A 107 3.94 22.77 -4.34
N GLY A 108 3.24 21.69 -4.73
CA GLY A 108 1.79 21.58 -4.55
C GLY A 108 1.41 21.36 -3.08
N GLY A 109 0.32 21.99 -2.61
CA GLY A 109 -0.23 21.70 -1.28
C GLY A 109 -0.76 20.27 -1.19
N ALA A 110 -0.75 19.64 -0.01
CA ALA A 110 -1.34 18.29 0.11
C ALA A 110 -2.87 18.35 0.14
N GLY A 111 -3.54 17.26 -0.23
CA GLY A 111 -4.97 17.09 -0.01
C GLY A 111 -5.26 16.79 1.46
N GLY A 112 -6.37 17.33 1.97
CA GLY A 112 -6.81 17.21 3.35
C GLY A 112 -7.65 15.97 3.65
N ARG A 113 -8.51 16.01 4.67
CA ARG A 113 -9.23 14.83 5.16
C ARG A 113 -10.73 15.06 5.16
N ILE A 114 -11.47 14.15 4.56
CA ILE A 114 -12.94 14.14 4.52
C ILE A 114 -13.43 12.89 5.23
N THR A 115 -14.29 13.07 6.23
CA THR A 115 -14.84 11.96 7.01
C THR A 115 -16.33 12.11 7.20
N VAL A 116 -17.08 11.05 6.87
CA VAL A 116 -18.51 10.93 7.17
C VAL A 116 -18.71 9.78 8.14
N ASN A 117 -19.03 10.12 9.38
CA ASN A 117 -19.39 9.18 10.42
C ASN A 117 -20.91 9.02 10.43
N SER A 118 -21.37 7.93 9.83
CA SER A 118 -22.76 7.50 9.83
C SER A 118 -22.83 6.04 10.24
N LYS A 119 -23.83 5.69 11.05
CA LYS A 119 -24.14 4.29 11.38
C LYS A 119 -25.11 3.66 10.37
N GLN A 120 -25.62 4.45 9.43
CA GLN A 120 -26.37 3.96 8.27
C GLN A 120 -25.49 3.90 7.03
N GLU A 121 -25.81 2.96 6.15
CA GLU A 121 -25.30 2.86 4.78
C GLU A 121 -25.36 4.21 4.06
N LEU A 122 -24.32 4.54 3.31
CA LEU A 122 -24.17 5.83 2.63
C LEU A 122 -24.67 5.81 1.18
N SER A 123 -25.43 4.77 0.78
CA SER A 123 -25.93 4.53 -0.58
C SER A 123 -26.83 5.63 -1.15
N HIS A 124 -27.36 6.51 -0.30
CA HIS A 124 -28.19 7.65 -0.70
C HIS A 124 -27.40 8.93 -0.97
N TYR A 125 -26.09 8.92 -0.78
CA TYR A 125 -25.21 9.99 -1.25
C TYR A 125 -24.59 9.58 -2.58
N THR A 126 -24.97 10.28 -3.64
CA THR A 126 -24.45 10.08 -5.01
C THR A 126 -23.51 11.20 -5.42
N GLY A 127 -23.15 12.06 -4.47
CA GLY A 127 -22.23 13.16 -4.67
C GLY A 127 -20.79 12.70 -4.84
N LYS A 128 -19.88 13.68 -4.98
CA LYS A 128 -18.45 13.41 -5.17
C LYS A 128 -17.62 13.91 -4.00
N THR A 129 -16.48 13.28 -3.77
CA THR A 129 -15.58 13.59 -2.66
C THR A 129 -14.15 13.64 -3.15
N TYR A 130 -13.46 14.77 -2.97
CA TYR A 130 -12.10 14.96 -3.47
C TYR A 130 -11.17 15.49 -2.39
N ALA A 131 -10.03 14.82 -2.21
CA ALA A 131 -8.97 15.25 -1.32
C ALA A 131 -7.64 15.15 -2.07
N TYR A 132 -7.56 15.79 -3.23
CA TYR A 132 -6.38 15.69 -4.06
C TYR A 132 -5.24 16.57 -3.58
N GLY A 133 -3.99 16.19 -3.88
CA GLY A 133 -2.89 17.14 -3.82
C GLY A 133 -3.01 18.25 -4.87
N GLY A 134 -2.38 19.37 -4.60
CA GLY A 134 -2.23 20.49 -5.50
C GLY A 134 -1.30 20.17 -6.67
N VAL A 135 -1.56 20.81 -7.81
CA VAL A 135 -0.70 20.68 -9.00
C VAL A 135 0.54 21.55 -8.83
N ALA A 136 1.70 21.04 -9.19
CA ALA A 136 2.96 21.78 -9.34
C ALA A 136 3.98 20.87 -10.06
N ALA A 137 5.23 21.34 -10.20
CA ALA A 137 6.32 20.50 -10.69
C ALA A 137 6.51 19.24 -9.83
N GLU A 138 6.47 19.38 -8.50
CA GLU A 138 6.14 18.27 -7.60
C GLU A 138 4.72 18.45 -7.04
N PRO A 139 3.76 17.58 -7.40
CA PRO A 139 2.42 17.65 -6.83
C PRO A 139 2.43 17.29 -5.35
N GLY A 140 1.47 17.85 -4.61
CA GLY A 140 1.21 17.40 -3.25
C GLY A 140 0.64 15.98 -3.22
N GLY A 141 0.80 15.31 -2.08
CA GLY A 141 0.16 14.04 -1.80
C GLY A 141 -1.35 14.18 -1.69
N PRO A 142 -2.09 13.12 -2.09
CA PRO A 142 -3.50 13.08 -1.81
C PRO A 142 -3.72 13.01 -0.30
N GLY A 143 -4.88 13.47 0.11
CA GLY A 143 -5.41 13.25 1.43
C GLY A 143 -6.23 11.96 1.50
N THR A 144 -7.22 11.94 2.39
CA THR A 144 -8.04 10.75 2.65
C THR A 144 -9.52 11.08 2.65
N VAL A 145 -10.33 10.19 2.07
CA VAL A 145 -11.79 10.20 2.22
C VAL A 145 -12.23 8.95 2.96
N PHE A 146 -12.84 9.10 4.14
CA PHE A 146 -13.31 8.00 4.97
C PHE A 146 -14.82 8.04 5.15
N LEU A 147 -15.49 7.00 4.65
CA LEU A 147 -16.94 6.87 4.65
C LEU A 147 -17.32 5.70 5.57
N ASN A 148 -17.52 6.01 6.87
CA ASN A 148 -17.60 5.03 7.96
C ASN A 148 -18.90 4.19 7.94
N GLY A 149 -19.88 4.51 7.10
CA GLY A 149 -21.03 3.63 6.88
C GLY A 149 -20.66 2.26 6.29
N HIS A 150 -19.44 2.11 5.75
CA HIS A 150 -18.90 0.87 5.18
C HIS A 150 -17.40 0.69 5.46
N GLY A 151 -16.85 1.31 6.51
CA GLY A 151 -15.41 1.24 6.83
C GLY A 151 -14.48 1.54 5.63
N ASN A 152 -14.91 2.38 4.69
CA ASN A 152 -14.29 2.53 3.37
C ASN A 152 -13.37 3.76 3.35
N LEU A 153 -12.07 3.51 3.22
CA LEU A 153 -11.04 4.52 3.06
C LEU A 153 -10.63 4.62 1.59
N GLN A 154 -10.71 5.83 1.03
CA GLN A 154 -10.36 6.11 -0.36
C GLN A 154 -9.19 7.09 -0.43
N VAL A 155 -8.24 6.76 -1.31
CA VAL A 155 -7.09 7.59 -1.65
C VAL A 155 -7.05 7.73 -3.16
N ASP A 156 -7.02 8.97 -3.60
CA ASP A 156 -7.06 9.32 -5.01
C ASP A 156 -6.34 10.64 -5.21
N ASN A 157 -5.38 10.69 -6.12
CA ASN A 157 -4.61 11.88 -6.46
C ASN A 157 -4.84 12.35 -7.89
N PHE A 158 -5.89 11.85 -8.56
CA PHE A 158 -6.25 12.23 -9.93
C PHE A 158 -5.11 12.00 -10.95
N GLY A 159 -4.37 10.90 -10.84
CA GLY A 159 -3.28 10.57 -11.77
C GLY A 159 -2.02 11.43 -11.62
N ARG A 160 -1.90 12.19 -10.52
CA ARG A 160 -0.70 13.01 -10.25
C ARG A 160 0.47 12.11 -9.85
N SER A 161 1.46 12.00 -10.73
CA SER A 161 2.69 11.25 -10.49
C SER A 161 3.66 12.04 -9.60
N ALA A 162 3.90 11.56 -8.38
CA ALA A 162 4.90 12.09 -7.47
C ALA A 162 6.31 12.02 -8.07
N LEU A 163 7.19 12.92 -7.64
CA LEU A 163 8.61 12.57 -7.60
C LEU A 163 8.78 11.46 -6.55
N VAL A 164 9.29 10.32 -6.99
CA VAL A 164 9.55 9.16 -6.14
C VAL A 164 11.04 9.09 -5.88
N ALA A 165 11.44 9.37 -4.64
CA ALA A 165 12.80 9.12 -4.21
C ALA A 165 13.01 7.62 -4.01
N MET A 166 14.16 7.11 -4.47
CA MET A 166 14.63 5.78 -4.13
C MET A 166 15.74 5.92 -3.08
N THR A 167 15.89 4.91 -2.23
CA THR A 167 17.04 4.82 -1.32
C THR A 167 18.35 4.77 -2.09
N ILE A 168 19.47 5.08 -1.41
CA ILE A 168 20.81 5.17 -2.03
C ILE A 168 21.29 3.88 -2.71
N ASN A 169 20.71 2.73 -2.34
CA ASN A 169 20.97 1.43 -2.94
C ASN A 169 19.96 1.07 -4.06
N CYS A 170 19.13 2.02 -4.48
CA CYS A 170 18.09 1.90 -5.51
C CYS A 170 17.09 0.75 -5.30
N SER A 171 17.04 0.18 -4.10
CA SER A 171 16.27 -1.04 -3.83
C SER A 171 14.98 -0.79 -3.07
N GLN A 172 14.80 0.40 -2.47
CA GLN A 172 13.66 0.72 -1.64
C GLN A 172 13.11 2.11 -1.96
N PHE A 173 11.80 2.26 -1.78
CA PHE A 173 11.11 3.53 -1.86
C PHE A 173 11.51 4.39 -0.66
N ASP A 174 12.13 5.54 -0.94
CA ASP A 174 12.44 6.53 0.09
C ASP A 174 11.21 7.41 0.32
N ILE A 175 10.29 6.87 1.13
CA ILE A 175 9.08 7.60 1.50
C ILE A 175 9.38 8.87 2.29
N VAL A 176 10.53 8.91 2.97
CA VAL A 176 10.96 10.01 3.83
C VAL A 176 11.25 11.25 3.02
N ASN A 177 11.54 11.13 1.72
CA ASN A 177 11.82 12.25 0.83
C ASN A 177 10.77 12.40 -0.30
N SER A 178 9.76 11.53 -0.36
CA SER A 178 8.69 11.58 -1.37
C SER A 178 7.48 12.41 -0.91
N GLY A 179 6.91 13.26 -1.77
CA GLY A 179 5.79 14.16 -1.45
C GLY A 179 4.40 13.65 -1.80
N ALA A 180 4.19 12.91 -2.90
CA ALA A 180 2.83 12.64 -3.39
C ALA A 180 2.12 11.38 -2.84
N ALA A 181 2.25 11.13 -1.52
CA ALA A 181 1.56 10.02 -0.86
C ALA A 181 0.56 10.50 0.22
N ALA A 182 -0.57 9.80 0.35
CA ALA A 182 -1.46 9.90 1.50
C ALA A 182 -0.88 9.14 2.69
N TRP A 183 -1.14 9.61 3.91
CA TRP A 183 -0.63 8.99 5.12
C TRP A 183 -1.74 8.61 6.09
N VAL A 184 -1.68 7.35 6.51
CA VAL A 184 -2.48 6.77 7.58
C VAL A 184 -1.56 6.50 8.76
N GLN A 185 -1.60 7.39 9.74
CA GLN A 185 -0.71 7.38 10.91
C GLN A 185 -1.40 6.95 12.21
N HIS A 186 -2.71 6.69 12.18
CA HIS A 186 -3.51 6.31 13.34
C HIS A 186 -4.20 4.97 13.09
N SER A 187 -4.06 4.05 14.05
CA SER A 187 -4.63 2.71 13.97
C SER A 187 -6.14 2.77 14.12
N THR A 188 -6.83 1.93 13.37
CA THR A 188 -8.24 1.63 13.60
C THR A 188 -8.43 0.14 13.64
N ASP A 189 -9.23 -0.31 14.60
CA ASP A 189 -9.89 -1.59 14.52
C ASP A 189 -11.07 -1.39 13.56
N GLU A 190 -11.12 -2.16 12.46
CA GLU A 190 -12.23 -2.20 11.47
C GLU A 190 -12.17 -1.17 10.32
N LEU A 191 -11.14 -1.26 9.45
CA LEU A 191 -11.31 -0.85 8.05
C LEU A 191 -11.90 -2.03 7.28
N ASP A 192 -13.00 -1.81 6.56
CA ASP A 192 -13.61 -2.85 5.70
C ASP A 192 -12.89 -2.89 4.35
N ASP A 193 -12.69 -1.72 3.74
CA ASP A 193 -12.13 -1.54 2.40
C ASP A 193 -11.14 -0.37 2.38
N ILE A 194 -9.96 -0.58 1.80
CA ILE A 194 -9.03 0.49 1.40
C ILE A 194 -8.93 0.49 -0.12
N LEU A 195 -9.37 1.58 -0.74
CA LEU A 195 -9.29 1.81 -2.17
C LEU A 195 -8.22 2.86 -2.49
N VAL A 196 -7.21 2.48 -3.28
CA VAL A 196 -6.19 3.41 -3.80
C VAL A 196 -6.32 3.47 -5.32
N ALA A 197 -6.61 4.66 -5.84
CA ALA A 197 -7.01 4.82 -7.24
C ALA A 197 -6.18 5.88 -7.97
N ARG A 198 -6.17 5.76 -9.29
CA ARG A 198 -5.56 6.65 -10.28
C ARG A 198 -4.10 6.95 -9.98
N GLY A 199 -3.29 5.89 -9.89
CA GLY A 199 -1.84 6.02 -9.70
C GLY A 199 -1.42 6.58 -8.34
N SER A 200 -2.28 6.48 -7.33
CA SER A 200 -2.01 7.09 -6.02
C SER A 200 -1.08 6.27 -5.17
N HIS A 201 -0.36 6.96 -4.29
CA HIS A 201 0.48 6.32 -3.27
C HIS A 201 -0.19 6.46 -1.90
N LEU A 202 -0.26 5.36 -1.16
CA LEU A 202 -0.73 5.32 0.21
C LEU A 202 0.38 4.80 1.13
N VAL A 203 0.60 5.48 2.25
CA VAL A 203 1.51 5.07 3.31
C VAL A 203 0.72 4.67 4.54
N ILE A 204 0.92 3.43 4.97
CA ILE A 204 0.37 2.89 6.21
C ILE A 204 1.51 2.83 7.22
N ALA A 205 1.47 3.76 8.18
CA ALA A 205 2.45 3.90 9.25
C ALA A 205 1.86 3.52 10.62
N THR A 206 0.86 2.63 10.61
CA THR A 206 0.15 2.16 11.78
C THR A 206 -0.41 0.76 11.60
N ASN A 207 -0.78 0.10 12.69
CA ASN A 207 -1.44 -1.20 12.63
C ASN A 207 -2.83 -1.06 12.01
N THR A 208 -3.13 -1.92 11.05
CA THR A 208 -4.39 -1.95 10.32
C THR A 208 -4.92 -3.38 10.33
N THR A 209 -6.19 -3.56 10.68
CA THR A 209 -6.84 -4.87 10.73
C THR A 209 -8.15 -4.87 9.95
N GLY A 210 -8.54 -6.04 9.42
CA GLY A 210 -9.84 -6.24 8.78
C GLY A 210 -9.89 -5.88 7.29
N ALA A 211 -8.96 -5.07 6.81
CA ALA A 211 -9.05 -4.44 5.50
C ALA A 211 -9.03 -5.43 4.32
N THR A 212 -9.98 -5.25 3.41
CA THR A 212 -9.84 -5.63 2.01
C THR A 212 -9.09 -4.52 1.29
N LEU A 213 -7.94 -4.85 0.70
CA LEU A 213 -7.12 -3.89 -0.04
C LEU A 213 -7.50 -3.95 -1.52
N ARG A 214 -7.78 -2.79 -2.13
CA ARG A 214 -8.08 -2.61 -3.55
C ARG A 214 -7.22 -1.48 -4.11
N ALA A 215 -6.55 -1.72 -5.22
CA ALA A 215 -5.95 -0.63 -5.97
C ALA A 215 -6.00 -0.89 -7.47
N ASP A 216 -5.77 0.16 -8.26
CA ASP A 216 -5.52 -0.01 -9.70
C ASP A 216 -4.07 -0.40 -10.00
N ASP A 217 -3.79 -0.62 -11.28
CA ASP A 217 -2.51 -1.11 -11.76
C ASP A 217 -1.35 -0.13 -11.53
N ASP A 218 -1.66 1.16 -11.35
CA ASP A 218 -0.68 2.23 -11.23
C ASP A 218 -0.48 2.67 -9.78
N SER A 219 -1.39 2.29 -8.88
CA SER A 219 -1.37 2.67 -7.47
C SER A 219 -0.44 1.78 -6.64
N MET A 220 0.12 2.38 -5.59
CA MET A 220 1.13 1.75 -4.72
C MET A 220 0.76 1.92 -3.24
N MET A 221 0.90 0.86 -2.46
CA MET A 221 0.80 0.92 -1.00
C MET A 221 2.16 0.65 -0.36
N HIS A 222 2.51 1.45 0.64
CA HIS A 222 3.77 1.36 1.38
C HIS A 222 3.46 1.17 2.85
N VAL A 223 4.00 0.11 3.45
CA VAL A 223 3.88 -0.16 4.88
C VAL A 223 5.21 0.11 5.53
N VAL A 224 5.21 1.00 6.53
CA VAL A 224 6.44 1.56 7.12
C VAL A 224 6.39 1.58 8.65
N GLY A 225 7.50 1.95 9.28
CA GLY A 225 7.62 1.96 10.74
C GLY A 225 7.56 0.56 11.33
N ASN A 226 6.82 0.40 12.43
CA ASN A 226 6.62 -0.88 13.12
C ASN A 226 5.20 -1.41 12.91
N SER A 227 4.69 -1.27 11.68
CA SER A 227 3.27 -1.45 11.36
C SER A 227 2.97 -2.86 10.88
N ARG A 228 1.79 -3.36 11.25
CA ARG A 228 1.26 -4.66 10.82
C ARG A 228 -0.04 -4.44 10.07
N VAL A 229 -0.12 -4.94 8.84
CA VAL A 229 -1.35 -4.93 8.05
C VAL A 229 -1.93 -6.33 8.03
N THR A 230 -3.06 -6.48 8.70
CA THR A 230 -3.81 -7.71 8.80
C THR A 230 -4.97 -7.67 7.82
N VAL A 231 -4.91 -8.54 6.83
CA VAL A 231 -5.89 -8.58 5.74
C VAL A 231 -6.86 -9.73 5.90
N THR A 232 -8.06 -9.54 5.35
CA THR A 232 -9.09 -10.59 5.28
C THR A 232 -9.38 -11.07 3.86
N ALA A 233 -8.97 -10.32 2.85
CA ALA A 233 -8.92 -10.70 1.43
C ALA A 233 -7.94 -9.78 0.69
N PHE A 234 -7.26 -10.28 -0.36
CA PHE A 234 -6.44 -9.45 -1.24
C PHE A 234 -7.11 -9.22 -2.59
N THR A 235 -7.06 -7.97 -3.07
CA THR A 235 -7.35 -7.63 -4.46
C THR A 235 -6.44 -6.50 -4.98
N ASP A 236 -5.63 -6.83 -5.96
CA ASP A 236 -5.18 -5.92 -7.03
C ASP A 236 -4.29 -4.70 -6.70
N ALA A 237 -3.59 -4.63 -5.57
CA ALA A 237 -2.65 -3.52 -5.30
C ALA A 237 -1.16 -3.92 -5.32
N LYS A 238 -0.30 -3.07 -5.90
CA LYS A 238 1.16 -3.19 -5.73
C LYS A 238 1.55 -2.74 -4.33
N MET A 239 2.35 -3.52 -3.61
CA MET A 239 2.67 -3.24 -2.20
C MET A 239 4.15 -3.37 -1.88
N VAL A 240 4.61 -2.56 -0.92
CA VAL A 240 5.96 -2.63 -0.35
C VAL A 240 5.87 -2.59 1.17
N PHE A 241 6.43 -3.59 1.84
CA PHE A 241 6.51 -3.71 3.30
C PHE A 241 7.97 -3.57 3.74
N ASN A 242 8.30 -2.53 4.51
CA ASN A 242 9.67 -2.29 4.99
C ASN A 242 10.10 -3.31 6.07
N ALA A 243 11.41 -3.36 6.39
CA ALA A 243 12.03 -4.40 7.22
C ALA A 243 11.40 -4.63 8.61
N ASN A 244 10.80 -3.61 9.23
CA ASN A 244 10.18 -3.72 10.56
C ASN A 244 8.65 -3.85 10.52
N THR A 245 8.09 -4.16 9.35
CA THR A 245 6.64 -4.25 9.14
C THR A 245 6.20 -5.70 8.95
N ALA A 246 4.90 -5.94 8.99
CA ALA A 246 4.37 -7.26 8.70
C ALA A 246 3.12 -7.24 7.83
N LEU A 247 3.07 -8.18 6.89
CA LEU A 247 1.82 -8.63 6.28
C LEU A 247 1.30 -9.82 7.06
N VAL A 248 0.07 -9.75 7.56
CA VAL A 248 -0.53 -10.79 8.42
C VAL A 248 -1.79 -11.36 7.78
N LEU A 249 -1.84 -12.68 7.62
CA LEU A 249 -3.02 -13.40 7.15
C LEU A 249 -3.78 -13.98 8.36
N THR A 250 -5.06 -13.63 8.52
CA THR A 250 -5.88 -14.01 9.69
C THR A 250 -6.97 -15.04 9.40
N LYS A 251 -7.14 -15.46 8.15
CA LYS A 251 -8.16 -16.45 7.78
C LYS A 251 -7.51 -17.64 7.06
N ASP A 252 -8.09 -18.81 7.28
CA ASP A 252 -7.81 -20.05 6.56
C ASP A 252 -8.38 -20.01 5.14
N ILE A 253 -8.00 -18.99 4.37
CA ILE A 253 -8.46 -18.80 3.00
C ILE A 253 -7.29 -18.93 2.04
N ASP A 254 -7.61 -19.36 0.83
CA ASP A 254 -6.70 -19.31 -0.30
C ASP A 254 -6.33 -17.85 -0.59
N PHE A 255 -5.06 -17.54 -0.46
CA PHE A 255 -4.51 -16.21 -0.54
C PHE A 255 -3.85 -16.00 -1.91
N THR A 256 -4.38 -15.09 -2.73
CA THR A 256 -3.83 -14.84 -4.07
C THR A 256 -3.17 -13.47 -4.19
N MET A 257 -1.88 -13.45 -4.49
CA MET A 257 -1.12 -12.24 -4.85
C MET A 257 -1.27 -11.93 -6.33
N LYS A 258 -2.14 -10.97 -6.63
CA LYS A 258 -2.48 -10.56 -8.00
C LYS A 258 -1.61 -9.45 -8.57
N LYS A 259 -0.78 -8.80 -7.75
CA LYS A 259 0.14 -7.71 -8.12
C LYS A 259 1.49 -7.88 -7.44
N LYS A 260 2.49 -7.12 -7.94
CA LYS A 260 3.84 -7.14 -7.38
C LYS A 260 3.79 -6.75 -5.90
N THR A 261 4.41 -7.56 -5.05
CA THR A 261 4.47 -7.33 -3.61
C THR A 261 5.90 -7.56 -3.13
N ASP A 262 6.50 -6.56 -2.49
CA ASP A 262 7.84 -6.67 -1.93
C ASP A 262 7.75 -6.65 -0.40
N ILE A 263 8.10 -7.76 0.26
CA ILE A 263 8.05 -7.89 1.73
C ILE A 263 9.46 -8.02 2.28
N PHE A 264 9.99 -6.89 2.75
CA PHE A 264 11.25 -6.85 3.47
C PHE A 264 11.09 -7.20 4.95
N GLY A 265 9.89 -7.02 5.50
CA GLY A 265 9.53 -7.43 6.86
C GLY A 265 9.00 -8.86 6.97
N ALA A 266 8.11 -9.10 7.92
CA ALA A 266 7.52 -10.41 8.15
C ALA A 266 6.30 -10.67 7.24
N PHE A 267 6.20 -11.91 6.72
CA PHE A 267 5.01 -12.43 6.07
C PHE A 267 4.41 -13.54 6.95
N ASP A 268 3.50 -13.13 7.83
CA ASP A 268 2.88 -14.01 8.82
C ASP A 268 1.68 -14.74 8.22
N THR A 269 1.85 -16.04 8.02
CA THR A 269 0.91 -16.98 7.37
C THR A 269 0.35 -17.97 8.40
N GLN A 270 -0.79 -18.62 8.10
CA GLN A 270 -1.35 -19.67 8.95
C GLN A 270 -1.10 -21.06 8.37
N PRO A 271 -0.86 -22.11 9.18
CA PRO A 271 -0.55 -23.47 8.72
C PRO A 271 -1.55 -24.09 7.72
N THR A 272 -2.77 -23.57 7.71
CA THR A 272 -3.95 -23.93 6.92
C THR A 272 -4.16 -23.05 5.69
N THR A 273 -3.38 -21.98 5.53
CA THR A 273 -3.47 -21.08 4.39
C THR A 273 -2.80 -21.70 3.15
N LYS A 274 -3.42 -21.57 1.98
CA LYS A 274 -2.74 -21.75 0.70
C LYS A 274 -2.39 -20.41 0.10
N VAL A 275 -1.16 -20.24 -0.36
CA VAL A 275 -0.67 -19.00 -0.99
C VAL A 275 -0.51 -19.22 -2.49
N TYR A 276 -1.03 -18.32 -3.30
CA TYR A 276 -0.96 -18.29 -4.76
C TYR A 276 -0.23 -17.03 -5.21
N ILE A 277 0.91 -17.20 -5.87
CA ILE A 277 1.75 -16.11 -6.40
C ILE A 277 1.43 -15.96 -7.88
N ASN A 278 0.59 -14.98 -8.24
CA ASN A 278 0.25 -14.71 -9.65
C ASN A 278 1.10 -13.59 -10.27
N LYS A 279 1.80 -12.81 -9.44
CA LYS A 279 2.73 -11.74 -9.82
C LYS A 279 3.97 -11.77 -8.90
N PRO A 280 5.05 -11.04 -9.25
CA PRO A 280 6.29 -11.12 -8.49
C PRO A 280 6.11 -10.84 -7.00
N LEU A 281 6.62 -11.75 -6.17
CA LEU A 281 6.74 -11.61 -4.72
C LEU A 281 8.23 -11.61 -4.38
N TYR A 282 8.67 -10.60 -3.65
CA TYR A 282 9.97 -10.60 -2.99
C TYR A 282 9.79 -10.84 -1.50
N LEU A 283 10.58 -11.76 -0.92
CA LEU A 283 10.63 -12.02 0.52
C LEU A 283 12.06 -11.95 1.06
N THR A 284 12.23 -11.38 2.25
CA THR A 284 13.42 -11.61 3.09
C THR A 284 13.38 -13.00 3.73
N PRO A 285 14.54 -13.54 4.18
CA PRO A 285 14.63 -14.86 4.80
C PRO A 285 13.64 -15.02 5.96
N GLN A 286 12.78 -16.04 5.87
CA GLN A 286 11.79 -16.34 6.91
C GLN A 286 11.24 -17.77 6.81
N THR A 287 10.58 -18.20 7.88
CA THR A 287 9.82 -19.45 7.92
C THR A 287 8.34 -19.12 7.78
N LEU A 288 7.68 -19.72 6.80
CA LEU A 288 6.26 -19.57 6.54
C LEU A 288 5.52 -20.83 7.01
N ALA A 289 4.47 -20.63 7.78
CA ALA A 289 3.55 -21.69 8.18
C ALA A 289 2.37 -21.68 7.21
N MET A 290 2.26 -22.69 6.34
CA MET A 290 1.20 -22.74 5.32
C MET A 290 0.95 -24.17 4.82
N GLU A 291 -0.24 -24.38 4.25
CA GLU A 291 -0.65 -25.65 3.64
C GLU A 291 -0.02 -25.82 2.26
N ALA A 292 0.05 -24.76 1.46
CA ALA A 292 0.63 -24.82 0.12
C ALA A 292 1.17 -23.48 -0.34
N LEU A 293 2.23 -23.52 -1.15
CA LEU A 293 2.73 -22.39 -1.91
C LEU A 293 2.66 -22.72 -3.40
N ASN A 294 1.80 -22.01 -4.12
CA ASN A 294 1.52 -22.18 -5.54
C ASN A 294 2.06 -20.97 -6.30
N ILE A 295 2.86 -21.17 -7.34
CA ILE A 295 3.37 -20.08 -8.18
C ILE A 295 2.77 -20.25 -9.57
N ALA A 296 1.97 -19.29 -10.00
CA ALA A 296 1.38 -19.30 -11.35
C ALA A 296 2.42 -18.91 -12.41
N VAL A 297 2.10 -19.14 -13.68
CA VAL A 297 3.00 -18.87 -14.83
C VAL A 297 3.48 -17.41 -14.88
N SER A 298 2.61 -16.46 -14.54
CA SER A 298 2.95 -15.04 -14.48
C SER A 298 3.54 -14.59 -13.13
N GLY A 299 3.62 -15.51 -12.18
CA GLY A 299 4.18 -15.31 -10.85
C GLY A 299 5.70 -15.55 -10.84
N HIS A 300 6.35 -14.93 -9.87
CA HIS A 300 7.76 -15.12 -9.60
C HIS A 300 7.99 -14.96 -8.10
N LEU A 301 8.89 -15.75 -7.52
CA LEU A 301 9.30 -15.62 -6.13
C LEU A 301 10.80 -15.33 -6.10
N GLU A 302 11.17 -14.19 -5.52
CA GLU A 302 12.56 -13.77 -5.33
C GLU A 302 12.87 -13.74 -3.82
N SER A 303 14.03 -14.32 -3.45
CA SER A 303 14.60 -14.22 -2.11
C SER A 303 16.11 -14.36 -2.19
N TYR A 304 16.84 -13.51 -1.47
CA TYR A 304 18.31 -13.57 -1.42
C TYR A 304 18.84 -14.68 -0.50
N THR A 305 17.97 -15.43 0.19
CA THR A 305 18.33 -16.47 1.18
C THR A 305 17.18 -17.50 1.36
N ASN A 306 17.31 -18.43 2.31
CA ASN A 306 16.38 -19.55 2.49
C ASN A 306 14.98 -19.11 2.94
N ILE A 307 13.96 -19.58 2.22
CA ILE A 307 12.56 -19.61 2.66
C ILE A 307 12.25 -21.03 3.13
N THR A 308 11.74 -21.18 4.36
CA THR A 308 11.31 -22.49 4.88
C THR A 308 9.79 -22.56 4.93
N VAL A 309 9.17 -23.57 4.32
CA VAL A 309 7.71 -23.80 4.41
C VAL A 309 7.44 -24.98 5.35
N ARG A 310 6.54 -24.81 6.34
CA ARG A 310 6.16 -25.86 7.30
C ARG A 310 4.64 -26.07 7.37
N GLY A 311 4.21 -27.33 7.37
CA GLY A 311 2.80 -27.74 7.54
C GLY A 311 2.65 -29.27 7.46
N HIS A 312 1.62 -29.82 8.11
CA HIS A 312 1.36 -31.28 8.16
C HIS A 312 1.10 -31.91 6.77
N SER A 313 0.77 -31.09 5.78
CA SER A 313 0.61 -31.48 4.36
C SER A 313 1.23 -30.43 3.42
N ALA A 314 2.26 -29.70 3.90
CA ALA A 314 2.87 -28.58 3.17
C ALA A 314 3.39 -29.02 1.80
N ARG A 315 2.70 -28.63 0.72
CA ARG A 315 3.07 -28.96 -0.66
C ARG A 315 3.67 -27.74 -1.35
N LEU A 316 4.90 -27.88 -1.85
CA LEU A 316 5.50 -26.93 -2.79
C LEU A 316 5.21 -27.43 -4.20
N GLU A 317 4.18 -26.87 -4.85
CA GLU A 317 3.84 -27.21 -6.23
C GLU A 317 4.37 -26.13 -7.18
N MET A 318 5.39 -26.50 -7.95
CA MET A 318 6.06 -25.61 -8.90
C MET A 318 5.65 -26.01 -10.31
N ILE A 319 4.68 -25.30 -10.88
CA ILE A 319 4.32 -25.47 -12.29
C ILE A 319 5.30 -24.62 -13.12
N VAL A 320 6.44 -25.20 -13.44
CA VAL A 320 7.47 -24.58 -14.30
C VAL A 320 7.11 -24.89 -15.74
N ASP A 321 6.44 -24.00 -16.45
CA ASP A 321 6.30 -24.11 -17.92
C ASP A 321 7.11 -23.01 -18.63
N ALA A 322 7.36 -23.19 -19.93
CA ALA A 322 8.35 -22.45 -20.73
C ALA A 322 8.31 -20.92 -20.53
N GLY A 323 9.11 -20.41 -19.58
CA GLY A 323 9.20 -18.97 -19.27
C GLY A 323 9.43 -18.65 -17.80
N ALA A 324 9.07 -19.56 -16.87
CA ALA A 324 9.36 -19.38 -15.46
C ALA A 324 10.87 -19.43 -15.19
N ARG A 325 11.43 -18.37 -14.59
CA ARG A 325 12.82 -18.31 -14.14
C ARG A 325 12.83 -18.25 -12.61
N ILE A 326 13.66 -19.08 -12.00
CA ILE A 326 14.00 -18.96 -10.59
C ILE A 326 15.45 -18.53 -10.56
N LEU A 327 15.69 -17.32 -10.07
CA LEU A 327 17.02 -16.76 -9.90
C LEU A 327 17.39 -16.92 -8.43
N PHE A 328 18.32 -17.82 -8.14
CA PHE A 328 18.95 -17.92 -6.82
C PHE A 328 20.37 -17.33 -6.97
N ASP A 329 20.59 -16.14 -6.42
CA ASP A 329 21.94 -15.56 -6.36
C ASP A 329 22.75 -16.28 -5.28
N SER A 330 23.80 -16.97 -5.72
CA SER A 330 24.55 -17.93 -4.92
C SER A 330 25.91 -17.36 -4.53
N LYS A 331 25.95 -16.46 -3.54
CA LYS A 331 27.21 -16.23 -2.80
C LYS A 331 27.70 -17.48 -2.06
N SER A 332 26.90 -18.55 -1.97
CA SER A 332 27.25 -19.83 -1.33
C SER A 332 27.09 -21.08 -2.20
N GLY A 333 26.69 -20.98 -3.46
CA GLY A 333 26.67 -22.12 -4.39
C GLY A 333 25.76 -23.33 -4.06
N GLU A 334 24.81 -23.24 -3.13
CA GLU A 334 23.90 -24.34 -2.79
C GLU A 334 22.41 -23.96 -2.89
N VAL A 335 21.62 -24.82 -3.55
CA VAL A 335 20.15 -24.80 -3.53
C VAL A 335 19.68 -25.89 -2.57
N LEU A 336 19.35 -25.51 -1.33
CA LEU A 336 18.81 -26.41 -0.31
C LEU A 336 17.29 -26.30 -0.27
N ILE A 337 16.57 -27.24 -0.89
CA ILE A 337 15.15 -27.46 -0.63
C ILE A 337 15.06 -28.26 0.68
N GLY A 338 15.15 -27.57 1.81
CA GLY A 338 15.08 -28.17 3.14
C GLY A 338 13.64 -28.49 3.53
N LEU A 339 13.11 -29.66 3.13
CA LEU A 339 11.91 -30.21 3.73
C LEU A 339 12.28 -30.77 5.12
N SER A 340 11.87 -30.10 6.19
CA SER A 340 12.06 -30.64 7.54
C SER A 340 11.23 -31.92 7.67
N GLN A 341 11.91 -33.04 7.89
CA GLN A 341 11.41 -34.37 8.21
C GLN A 341 9.91 -34.46 8.51
N ILE A 342 9.11 -34.90 7.52
CA ILE A 342 7.96 -35.81 7.62
C ILE A 342 7.61 -36.21 6.18
N ALA A 343 7.48 -37.53 5.96
CA ALA A 343 6.96 -38.27 4.81
C ALA A 343 7.00 -37.62 3.40
N ALA A 344 7.74 -38.29 2.51
CA ALA A 344 7.85 -38.09 1.06
C ALA A 344 6.74 -37.24 0.40
N GLN A 345 7.12 -36.05 -0.06
CA GLN A 345 6.34 -35.30 -1.04
C GLN A 345 7.11 -35.18 -2.35
N THR A 346 6.43 -35.47 -3.45
CA THR A 346 7.01 -35.51 -4.80
C THR A 346 7.24 -34.08 -5.30
N VAL A 347 8.49 -33.68 -5.47
CA VAL A 347 8.83 -32.45 -6.23
C VAL A 347 8.76 -32.81 -7.71
N LYS A 348 7.69 -32.38 -8.38
CA LYS A 348 7.56 -32.52 -9.84
C LYS A 348 8.12 -31.26 -10.50
N VAL A 349 9.25 -31.38 -11.19
CA VAL A 349 9.87 -30.30 -11.98
C VAL A 349 9.74 -30.67 -13.44
N ASP A 350 8.72 -30.15 -14.13
CA ASP A 350 8.49 -30.40 -15.56
C ASP A 350 9.07 -29.24 -16.39
N GLY A 351 10.40 -29.07 -16.45
CA GLY A 351 11.04 -28.00 -17.22
C GLY A 351 12.50 -28.23 -17.59
N VAL A 352 12.89 -27.85 -18.81
CA VAL A 352 14.27 -27.98 -19.34
C VAL A 352 15.17 -26.88 -18.76
N PHE A 353 16.24 -27.27 -18.04
CA PHE A 353 17.33 -26.36 -17.68
C PHE A 353 18.11 -25.93 -18.94
N LYS A 354 18.11 -24.63 -19.27
CA LYS A 354 19.14 -24.02 -20.12
C LYS A 354 20.15 -23.33 -19.21
N SER A 355 21.32 -23.96 -19.02
CA SER A 355 22.47 -23.29 -18.43
C SER A 355 22.96 -22.20 -19.37
N PHE A 356 23.07 -20.97 -18.88
CA PHE A 356 23.93 -19.98 -19.52
C PHE A 356 25.35 -20.15 -18.93
N PRO A 357 26.41 -19.99 -19.74
CA PRO A 357 27.76 -20.30 -19.33
C PRO A 357 28.22 -19.30 -18.26
N MET A 358 28.39 -19.79 -17.03
CA MET A 358 29.32 -19.20 -16.07
C MET A 358 30.38 -20.24 -15.76
N GLU A 359 31.64 -19.80 -15.82
CA GLU A 359 32.80 -20.65 -15.66
C GLU A 359 32.83 -21.34 -14.27
N ARG A 360 33.17 -22.63 -14.32
CA ARG A 360 33.64 -23.54 -13.24
C ARG A 360 32.59 -24.37 -12.46
N LYS A 361 32.65 -25.67 -12.80
CA LYS A 361 32.46 -26.89 -12.00
C LYS A 361 31.10 -27.08 -11.30
N VAL A 362 30.21 -27.79 -12.00
CA VAL A 362 29.16 -28.60 -11.38
C VAL A 362 29.74 -29.98 -11.07
N VAL A 363 29.80 -30.35 -9.78
CA VAL A 363 30.02 -31.73 -9.30
C VAL A 363 28.85 -32.03 -8.36
N GLY A 364 28.06 -33.07 -8.68
CA GLY A 364 26.78 -33.33 -8.01
C GLY A 364 26.86 -34.17 -6.74
N ILE A 365 25.68 -34.50 -6.19
CA ILE A 365 25.35 -35.77 -5.51
C ILE A 365 23.83 -35.98 -5.68
N LEU A 366 23.45 -36.99 -6.46
CA LEU A 366 22.16 -37.68 -6.37
C LEU A 366 22.48 -39.03 -5.72
N SER A 367 22.22 -39.19 -4.43
CA SER A 367 22.29 -40.51 -3.80
C SER A 367 21.05 -41.32 -4.19
N ARG A 368 21.24 -42.23 -5.16
CA ARG A 368 20.36 -43.39 -5.37
C ARG A 368 20.38 -44.26 -4.11
N LEU A 369 19.20 -44.68 -3.63
CA LEU A 369 19.07 -45.89 -2.80
C LEU A 369 17.82 -46.67 -3.22
N VAL A 370 18.10 -47.92 -3.60
CA VAL A 370 17.27 -49.15 -3.59
C VAL A 370 16.20 -49.35 -4.67
N GLN A 371 16.42 -50.34 -5.52
CA GLN A 371 15.40 -51.33 -5.88
C GLN A 371 15.88 -52.73 -5.46
N MET A 372 15.13 -53.37 -4.55
CA MET A 372 14.98 -54.82 -4.35
C MET A 372 13.83 -55.31 -5.28
N PRO A 373 13.66 -56.60 -5.70
CA PRO A 373 13.68 -57.78 -4.82
C PRO A 373 14.24 -59.12 -5.39
N LEU A 374 14.37 -60.07 -4.43
CA LEU A 374 14.73 -61.51 -4.47
C LEU A 374 16.14 -61.90 -4.92
#